data_AF-A0A9E2RQ51-F1
#
_entry.id   AF-A0A9E2RQ51-F1
#
_cell.length_a   1.000
_cell.length_b   1.000
_cell.length_c   1.000
_cell.angle_alpha   90.00
_cell.angle_beta   90.00
_cell.angle_gamma   90.00
#
_symmetry.space_group_name_H-M   'P 1'
#
loop_
_entity.id
_entity.type
_entity.pdbx_description
1 polymer ?
#
loop_
_entity_poly.entity_id
_entity_poly.type
_entity_poly.pdbx_seq_one_letter_code
_entity_poly.pdbx_strand_id
1 'polypeptide(L)'
;GWYPQGREIALEGLDFLLAKAKSPDGQPGFVHTLAHDGNILDPRRDTYDHAFVILALASAYALDRDAQIRAEIDALCCYLDAELRSPHGGFLEGSPASMPRRQNPQMHLFEAMIAAFDATHDTVFQNRAGDFFALFLANLYDKQKQVLGEYFEDDWSKIEPVSVEPGHHAEWVWLLKGFERITGCPTGRYRGELLNSALRYRDDAGCLIDEGDANGNIRRYSRRCWPQAEIAKAWIAQAESGEAGAADEARAALVRLERHYLSHPVAGGWYDAFDGEGRSTVATIPASSFYHVLCAASEAEAVLG
;
A
#
# COMPACT_ATOMS: atom_id res chain seq x y z
N GLY A 1 14.21 10.93 -11.35
CA GLY A 1 12.75 10.88 -11.57
C GLY A 1 12.34 11.94 -12.56
N TRP A 2 11.04 12.01 -12.87
CA TRP A 2 10.52 12.82 -13.98
C TRP A 2 10.44 14.32 -13.73
N TYR A 3 10.55 14.75 -12.47
CA TYR A 3 10.46 16.15 -12.08
C TYR A 3 11.79 16.66 -11.51
N PRO A 4 12.49 17.61 -12.17
CA PRO A 4 13.81 18.08 -11.75
C PRO A 4 13.86 18.61 -10.31
N GLN A 5 12.81 19.30 -9.85
CA GLN A 5 12.70 19.85 -8.50
C GLN A 5 12.18 18.82 -7.47
N GLY A 6 11.91 17.57 -7.89
CA GLY A 6 11.32 16.55 -7.02
C GLY A 6 12.15 16.25 -5.77
N ARG A 7 13.50 16.36 -5.87
CA ARG A 7 14.40 16.16 -4.71
C ARG A 7 14.16 17.21 -3.62
N GLU A 8 14.09 18.48 -4.01
CA GLU A 8 13.91 19.59 -3.07
C GLU A 8 12.57 19.47 -2.36
N ILE A 9 11.50 19.23 -3.12
CA ILE A 9 10.14 19.05 -2.57
C ILE A 9 10.07 17.86 -1.59
N ALA A 10 10.72 16.74 -1.93
CA ALA A 10 10.72 15.56 -1.05
C ALA A 10 11.41 15.84 0.29
N LEU A 11 12.53 16.57 0.28
CA LEU A 11 13.26 16.90 1.49
C LEU A 11 12.54 17.98 2.32
N GLU A 12 11.93 18.98 1.69
CA GLU A 12 11.08 19.95 2.39
C GLU A 12 9.88 19.28 3.07
N GLY A 13 9.24 18.31 2.39
CA GLY A 13 8.15 17.52 2.96
C GLY A 13 8.61 16.68 4.15
N LEU A 14 9.79 16.05 4.05
CA LEU A 14 10.37 15.28 5.14
C LEU A 14 10.72 16.17 6.34
N ASP A 15 11.35 17.32 6.11
CA ASP A 15 11.69 18.28 7.17
C ASP A 15 10.43 18.76 7.91
N PHE A 16 9.36 19.07 7.17
CA PHE A 16 8.06 19.42 7.76
C PHE A 16 7.50 18.28 8.62
N LEU A 17 7.51 17.05 8.10
CA LEU A 17 7.03 15.86 8.81
C LEU A 17 7.82 15.63 10.11
N LEU A 18 9.15 15.67 10.05
CA LEU A 18 10.01 15.50 11.22
C LEU A 18 9.82 16.63 12.24
N ALA A 19 9.62 17.87 11.79
CA ALA A 19 9.45 19.02 12.68
C ALA A 19 8.08 19.09 13.36
N LYS A 20 7.02 18.56 12.71
CA LYS A 20 5.63 18.74 13.17
C LYS A 20 4.98 17.47 13.68
N ALA A 21 5.24 16.33 13.03
CA ALA A 21 4.56 15.08 13.36
C ALA A 21 5.36 14.21 14.33
N LYS A 22 6.69 14.29 14.32
CA LYS A 22 7.55 13.45 15.18
C LYS A 22 7.53 13.93 16.63
N SER A 23 7.06 13.08 17.54
CA SER A 23 7.13 13.28 18.99
C SER A 23 6.82 14.68 19.51
N PRO A 24 5.76 15.37 19.03
CA PRO A 24 5.52 16.77 19.39
C PRO A 24 5.11 16.97 20.86
N ASP A 25 4.68 15.90 21.52
CA ASP A 25 4.33 15.81 22.95
C ASP A 25 5.45 15.16 23.80
N GLY A 26 6.63 14.93 23.20
CA GLY A 26 7.75 14.22 23.83
C GLY A 26 7.60 12.70 23.90
N GLN A 27 6.51 12.12 23.39
CA GLN A 27 6.35 10.67 23.29
C GLN A 27 6.82 10.15 21.92
N PRO A 28 7.47 8.98 21.84
CA PRO A 28 7.95 8.41 20.58
C PRO A 28 6.88 8.26 19.47
N GLY A 29 7.33 8.09 18.24
CA GLY A 29 6.49 7.92 17.06
C GLY A 29 5.97 9.24 16.48
N PHE A 30 5.16 9.11 15.43
CA PHE A 30 4.55 10.22 14.67
C PHE A 30 3.05 10.29 14.95
N VAL A 31 2.52 11.50 15.09
CA VAL A 31 1.07 11.73 15.30
C VAL A 31 0.28 11.57 13.99
N HIS A 32 -0.98 11.14 14.10
CA HIS A 32 -1.84 10.75 12.98
C HIS A 32 -2.22 11.90 12.05
N THR A 33 -2.69 13.01 12.61
CA THR A 33 -3.26 14.09 11.78
C THR A 33 -2.76 15.46 12.19
N LEU A 34 -2.28 16.21 11.20
CA LEU A 34 -1.93 17.62 11.30
C LEU A 34 -2.95 18.48 10.53
N ALA A 35 -3.23 19.67 11.05
CA ALA A 35 -3.88 20.74 10.31
C ALA A 35 -2.91 21.33 9.28
N HIS A 36 -3.44 22.14 8.34
CA HIS A 36 -2.64 22.79 7.30
C HIS A 36 -1.56 23.75 7.85
N ASP A 37 -1.70 24.22 9.10
CA ASP A 37 -0.75 25.08 9.80
C ASP A 37 0.23 24.30 10.70
N GLY A 38 0.14 22.97 10.70
CA GLY A 38 0.96 22.07 11.50
C GLY A 38 0.46 21.87 12.93
N ASN A 39 -0.70 22.38 13.32
CA ASN A 39 -1.31 22.05 14.60
C ASN A 39 -1.77 20.59 14.63
N ILE A 40 -1.65 19.93 15.77
CA ILE A 40 -2.03 18.52 15.92
C ILE A 40 -3.56 18.43 16.03
N LEU A 41 -4.18 17.72 15.09
CA LEU A 41 -5.62 17.42 15.11
C LEU A 41 -5.89 16.06 15.74
N ASP A 42 -5.00 15.09 15.54
CA ASP A 42 -5.08 13.77 16.14
C ASP A 42 -3.71 13.30 16.63
N PRO A 43 -3.49 13.20 17.96
CA PRO A 43 -2.19 12.85 18.54
C PRO A 43 -1.93 11.34 18.58
N ARG A 44 -2.86 10.49 18.11
CA ARG A 44 -2.68 9.04 18.10
C ARG A 44 -1.50 8.65 17.22
N ARG A 45 -0.86 7.53 17.56
CA ARG A 45 0.18 6.89 16.74
C ARG A 45 -0.49 5.79 15.96
N ASP A 46 -0.72 5.99 14.67
CA ASP A 46 -1.35 4.98 13.82
C ASP A 46 -0.27 4.16 13.09
N THR A 47 -0.40 2.84 13.13
CA THR A 47 0.56 1.91 12.51
C THR A 47 0.58 2.06 10.99
N TYR A 48 -0.56 2.35 10.36
CA TYR A 48 -0.65 2.61 8.92
C TYR A 48 0.20 3.82 8.56
N ASP A 49 0.08 4.91 9.31
CA ASP A 49 0.86 6.12 9.04
C ASP A 49 2.35 5.86 9.21
N HIS A 50 2.75 5.12 10.26
CA HIS A 50 4.16 4.78 10.47
C HIS A 50 4.73 3.93 9.34
N ALA A 51 3.93 3.08 8.70
CA ALA A 51 4.34 2.39 7.49
C ALA A 51 4.72 3.38 6.38
N PHE A 52 3.88 4.38 6.13
CA PHE A 52 4.15 5.43 5.15
C PHE A 52 5.31 6.35 5.55
N VAL A 53 5.51 6.60 6.86
CA VAL A 53 6.69 7.35 7.33
C VAL A 53 7.97 6.57 7.02
N ILE A 54 8.02 5.25 7.26
CA ILE A 54 9.17 4.41 6.90
C ILE A 54 9.38 4.43 5.38
N LEU A 55 8.31 4.30 4.60
CA LEU A 55 8.38 4.35 3.13
C LEU A 55 8.95 5.70 2.63
N ALA A 56 8.50 6.81 3.21
CA ALA A 56 9.00 8.15 2.90
C ALA A 56 10.48 8.30 3.29
N LEU A 57 10.86 7.85 4.48
CA LEU A 57 12.26 7.87 4.95
C LEU A 57 13.17 7.00 4.07
N ALA A 58 12.73 5.79 3.68
CA ALA A 58 13.48 4.92 2.79
C ALA A 58 13.65 5.56 1.39
N SER A 59 12.60 6.19 0.87
CA SER A 59 12.63 6.91 -0.40
C SER A 59 13.57 8.11 -0.36
N ALA A 60 13.56 8.88 0.74
CA ALA A 60 14.48 10.00 0.93
C ALA A 60 15.92 9.54 1.12
N TYR A 61 16.15 8.47 1.90
CA TYR A 61 17.47 7.88 2.10
C TYR A 61 18.10 7.40 0.79
N ALA A 62 17.29 6.90 -0.16
CA ALA A 62 17.78 6.49 -1.47
C ALA A 62 18.36 7.65 -2.31
N LEU A 63 18.05 8.91 -1.98
CA LEU A 63 18.53 10.09 -2.73
C LEU A 63 20.01 10.41 -2.46
N ASP A 64 20.43 10.36 -1.19
CA ASP A 64 21.77 10.80 -0.75
C ASP A 64 22.41 9.95 0.35
N ARG A 65 21.69 8.94 0.86
CA ARG A 65 22.14 8.04 1.92
C ARG A 65 22.50 8.77 3.22
N ASP A 66 21.76 9.83 3.56
CA ASP A 66 21.96 10.59 4.78
C ASP A 66 21.85 9.68 6.03
N ALA A 67 22.90 9.70 6.87
CA ALA A 67 22.97 8.92 8.10
C ALA A 67 21.91 9.33 9.14
N GLN A 68 21.44 10.58 9.12
CA GLN A 68 20.36 11.05 9.98
C GLN A 68 19.03 10.40 9.57
N ILE A 69 18.73 10.36 8.27
CA ILE A 69 17.53 9.67 7.77
C ILE A 69 17.59 8.18 8.09
N ARG A 70 18.77 7.55 7.98
CA ARG A 70 18.94 6.15 8.42
C ARG A 70 18.61 5.98 9.91
N ALA A 71 19.11 6.87 10.77
CA ALA A 71 18.83 6.83 12.20
C ALA A 71 17.32 7.01 12.50
N GLU A 72 16.60 7.79 11.69
CA GLU A 72 15.15 7.93 11.81
C GLU A 72 14.39 6.64 11.45
N ILE A 73 14.82 5.93 10.39
CA ILE A 73 14.26 4.62 10.04
C ILE A 73 14.45 3.65 11.20
N ASP A 74 15.68 3.55 11.72
CA ASP A 74 16.02 2.63 12.80
C ASP A 74 15.23 2.98 14.08
N ALA A 75 15.11 4.26 14.42
CA ALA A 75 14.36 4.74 15.58
C ALA A 75 12.86 4.41 15.48
N LEU A 76 12.26 4.58 14.31
CA LEU A 76 10.85 4.26 14.10
C LEU A 76 10.62 2.75 14.14
N CYS A 77 11.51 1.93 13.56
CA CYS A 77 11.44 0.47 13.70
C CYS A 77 11.54 0.04 15.17
N CYS A 78 12.45 0.63 15.96
CA CYS A 78 12.54 0.35 17.40
C CYS A 78 11.26 0.73 18.14
N TYR A 79 10.63 1.86 17.81
CA TYR A 79 9.34 2.24 18.39
C TYR A 79 8.24 1.23 18.06
N LEU A 80 8.11 0.82 16.80
CA LEU A 80 7.12 -0.18 16.38
C LEU A 80 7.30 -1.49 17.17
N ASP A 81 8.53 -1.97 17.29
CA ASP A 81 8.82 -3.22 18.00
C ASP A 81 8.53 -3.13 19.51
N ALA A 82 8.83 -1.98 20.13
CA ALA A 82 8.66 -1.78 21.56
C ALA A 82 7.20 -1.55 21.96
N GLU A 83 6.47 -0.75 21.18
CA GLU A 83 5.17 -0.21 21.60
C GLU A 83 3.98 -0.79 20.83
N LEU A 84 4.20 -1.23 19.58
CA LEU A 84 3.11 -1.65 18.69
C LEU A 84 3.16 -3.12 18.28
N ARG A 85 4.15 -3.91 18.73
CA ARG A 85 4.20 -5.33 18.39
C ARG A 85 3.04 -6.08 19.05
N SER A 86 2.31 -6.87 18.25
CA SER A 86 1.24 -7.73 18.79
C SER A 86 1.82 -9.03 19.37
N PRO A 87 1.29 -9.53 20.50
CA PRO A 87 1.68 -10.84 21.04
C PRO A 87 1.29 -12.01 20.12
N HIS A 88 0.38 -11.78 19.15
CA HIS A 88 -0.09 -12.77 18.18
C HIS A 88 0.63 -12.69 16.83
N GLY A 89 1.70 -11.88 16.72
CA GLY A 89 2.40 -11.61 15.45
C GLY A 89 1.84 -10.38 14.74
N GLY A 90 2.64 -9.79 13.83
CA GLY A 90 2.34 -8.48 13.25
C GLY A 90 2.34 -7.35 14.28
N PHE A 91 1.66 -6.26 13.95
CA PHE A 91 1.55 -5.04 14.76
C PHE A 91 0.10 -4.72 15.13
N LEU A 92 -0.09 -4.03 16.24
CA LEU A 92 -1.36 -3.43 16.67
C LEU A 92 -1.77 -2.31 15.69
N GLU A 93 -3.00 -1.83 15.80
CA GLU A 93 -3.50 -0.73 14.95
C GLU A 93 -2.86 0.62 15.25
N GLY A 94 -2.37 0.80 16.47
CA GLY A 94 -1.76 2.04 16.92
C GLY A 94 -1.66 2.13 18.43
N SER A 95 -1.29 3.31 18.93
CA SER A 95 -1.31 3.68 20.33
C SER A 95 -2.24 4.89 20.55
N PRO A 96 -3.33 4.76 21.32
CA PRO A 96 -3.77 3.55 22.03
C PRO A 96 -4.25 2.45 21.07
N ALA A 97 -4.13 1.20 21.51
CA ALA A 97 -4.55 0.05 20.72
C ALA A 97 -6.06 0.07 20.42
N SER A 98 -6.42 -0.34 19.21
CA SER A 98 -7.81 -0.50 18.77
C SER A 98 -8.04 -1.84 18.09
N MET A 99 -9.32 -2.15 17.87
CA MET A 99 -9.82 -3.34 17.16
C MET A 99 -10.79 -2.90 16.05
N PRO A 100 -11.01 -3.71 15.00
CA PRO A 100 -10.40 -5.02 14.72
C PRO A 100 -8.93 -4.93 14.30
N ARG A 101 -8.22 -6.06 14.23
CA ARG A 101 -6.94 -6.15 13.53
C ARG A 101 -7.20 -5.98 12.03
N ARG A 102 -6.40 -5.17 11.34
CA ARG A 102 -6.52 -4.93 9.90
C ARG A 102 -5.33 -5.53 9.16
N GLN A 103 -5.58 -6.13 7.99
CA GLN A 103 -4.48 -6.52 7.09
C GLN A 103 -3.71 -5.30 6.57
N ASN A 104 -4.42 -4.18 6.39
CA ASN A 104 -3.93 -3.03 5.64
C ASN A 104 -2.65 -2.39 6.23
N PRO A 105 -2.57 -2.06 7.54
CA PRO A 105 -1.31 -1.59 8.14
C PRO A 105 -0.15 -2.60 8.00
N GLN A 106 -0.43 -3.90 8.04
CA GLN A 106 0.59 -4.94 7.88
C GLN A 106 1.12 -5.01 6.44
N MET A 107 0.23 -4.86 5.45
CA MET A 107 0.58 -4.80 4.04
C MET A 107 1.49 -3.60 3.72
N HIS A 108 1.19 -2.42 4.25
CA HIS A 108 2.06 -1.27 4.03
C HIS A 108 3.36 -1.32 4.83
N LEU A 109 3.39 -1.95 6.01
CA LEU A 109 4.66 -2.23 6.67
C LEU A 109 5.50 -3.20 5.85
N PHE A 110 4.88 -4.21 5.22
CA PHE A 110 5.56 -5.11 4.30
C PHE A 110 6.17 -4.36 3.10
N GLU A 111 5.40 -3.47 2.47
CA GLU A 111 5.87 -2.55 1.44
C GLU A 111 7.06 -1.71 1.92
N ALA A 112 6.93 -1.07 3.08
CA ALA A 112 7.97 -0.22 3.66
C ALA A 112 9.26 -0.99 3.96
N MET A 113 9.17 -2.26 4.40
CA MET A 113 10.34 -3.11 4.62
C MET A 113 11.03 -3.48 3.29
N ILE A 114 10.27 -3.73 2.23
CA ILE A 114 10.84 -3.99 0.89
C ILE A 114 11.58 -2.73 0.40
N ALA A 115 10.95 -1.56 0.50
CA ALA A 115 11.56 -0.29 0.11
C ALA A 115 12.81 0.05 0.95
N ALA A 116 12.76 -0.18 2.26
CA ALA A 116 13.91 0.03 3.14
C ALA A 116 15.07 -0.92 2.79
N PHE A 117 14.78 -2.19 2.43
CA PHE A 117 15.80 -3.10 1.92
C PHE A 117 16.41 -2.58 0.61
N ASP A 118 15.59 -2.13 -0.36
CA ASP A 118 16.12 -1.61 -1.62
C ASP A 118 17.03 -0.40 -1.42
N ALA A 119 16.65 0.50 -0.50
CA ALA A 119 17.42 1.70 -0.23
C ALA A 119 18.74 1.41 0.52
N THR A 120 18.73 0.45 1.45
CA THR A 120 19.85 0.22 2.40
C THR A 120 20.69 -1.02 2.12
N HIS A 121 20.10 -2.02 1.45
CA HIS A 121 20.60 -3.40 1.30
C HIS A 121 20.87 -4.11 2.63
N ASP A 122 20.26 -3.64 3.73
CA ASP A 122 20.41 -4.23 5.05
C ASP A 122 19.41 -5.38 5.24
N THR A 123 19.94 -6.59 5.44
CA THR A 123 19.15 -7.82 5.63
C THR A 123 18.16 -7.76 6.79
N VAL A 124 18.31 -6.81 7.73
CA VAL A 124 17.30 -6.62 8.79
C VAL A 124 15.91 -6.33 8.21
N PHE A 125 15.82 -5.54 7.14
CA PHE A 125 14.54 -5.20 6.51
C PHE A 125 13.98 -6.38 5.70
N GLN A 126 14.86 -7.15 5.04
CA GLN A 126 14.48 -8.41 4.39
C GLN A 126 13.86 -9.41 5.39
N ASN A 127 14.48 -9.54 6.58
CA ASN A 127 13.97 -10.41 7.64
C ASN A 127 12.61 -9.91 8.17
N ARG A 128 12.45 -8.60 8.37
CA ARG A 128 11.17 -7.99 8.77
C ARG A 128 10.08 -8.20 7.71
N ALA A 129 10.40 -8.08 6.42
CA ALA A 129 9.47 -8.42 5.35
C ALA A 129 9.03 -9.90 5.42
N GLY A 130 9.94 -10.79 5.82
CA GLY A 130 9.65 -12.21 6.07
C GLY A 130 8.59 -12.44 7.15
N ASP A 131 8.58 -11.64 8.22
CA ASP A 131 7.55 -11.72 9.28
C ASP A 131 6.15 -11.43 8.72
N PHE A 132 6.01 -10.43 7.85
CA PHE A 132 4.73 -10.08 7.23
C PHE A 132 4.28 -11.12 6.20
N PHE A 133 5.21 -11.68 5.43
CA PHE A 133 4.90 -12.80 4.55
C PHE A 133 4.44 -14.04 5.33
N ALA A 134 5.05 -14.31 6.50
CA ALA A 134 4.60 -15.38 7.39
C ALA A 134 3.18 -15.11 7.92
N LEU A 135 2.87 -13.87 8.33
CA LEU A 135 1.52 -13.48 8.74
C LEU A 135 0.49 -13.62 7.59
N PHE A 136 0.87 -13.22 6.38
CA PHE A 136 0.05 -13.40 5.18
C PHE A 136 -0.33 -14.87 4.98
N LEU A 137 0.65 -15.79 5.04
CA LEU A 137 0.42 -17.21 4.86
C LEU A 137 -0.38 -17.85 6.00
N ALA A 138 -0.16 -17.41 7.23
CA ALA A 138 -0.78 -18.00 8.41
C ALA A 138 -2.24 -17.57 8.58
N ASN A 139 -2.56 -16.30 8.29
CA ASN A 139 -3.82 -15.69 8.70
C ASN A 139 -4.54 -14.90 7.61
N LEU A 140 -3.82 -14.05 6.86
CA LEU A 140 -4.47 -13.09 5.96
C LEU A 140 -5.02 -13.76 4.70
N TYR A 141 -4.29 -14.75 4.18
CA TYR A 141 -4.64 -15.48 2.96
C TYR A 141 -5.45 -16.75 3.24
N ASP A 142 -6.67 -16.82 2.70
CA ASP A 142 -7.47 -18.03 2.70
C ASP A 142 -7.09 -18.94 1.52
N LYS A 143 -6.34 -20.01 1.80
CA LYS A 143 -5.92 -20.95 0.74
C LYS A 143 -7.08 -21.67 0.02
N GLN A 144 -8.24 -21.83 0.67
CA GLN A 144 -9.36 -22.59 0.11
C GLN A 144 -10.18 -21.71 -0.82
N LYS A 145 -10.43 -20.47 -0.39
CA LYS A 145 -11.19 -19.48 -1.14
C LYS A 145 -10.32 -18.63 -2.07
N GLN A 146 -9.00 -18.67 -1.89
CA GLN A 146 -8.00 -17.88 -2.61
C GLN A 146 -8.27 -16.37 -2.51
N VAL A 147 -8.61 -15.90 -1.32
CA VAL A 147 -8.89 -14.48 -1.02
C VAL A 147 -8.05 -13.99 0.15
N LEU A 148 -7.80 -12.69 0.17
CA LEU A 148 -7.27 -11.96 1.32
C LEU A 148 -8.44 -11.38 2.14
N GLY A 149 -8.45 -11.62 3.46
CA GLY A 149 -9.42 -11.00 4.36
C GLY A 149 -8.93 -9.65 4.91
N GLU A 150 -9.85 -8.72 5.18
CA GLU A 150 -9.49 -7.37 5.63
C GLU A 150 -9.40 -7.21 7.17
N TYR A 151 -10.29 -7.89 7.90
CA TYR A 151 -10.51 -7.68 9.33
C TYR A 151 -10.45 -8.98 10.14
N PHE A 152 -9.81 -8.90 11.31
CA PHE A 152 -9.54 -10.06 12.15
C PHE A 152 -9.74 -9.74 13.64
N GLU A 153 -9.98 -10.79 14.42
CA GLU A 153 -9.92 -10.75 15.87
C GLU A 153 -8.47 -10.53 16.33
N ASP A 154 -8.27 -10.35 17.64
CA ASP A 154 -6.97 -9.99 18.22
C ASP A 154 -5.88 -11.03 17.94
N ASP A 155 -6.29 -12.31 17.86
CA ASP A 155 -5.44 -13.46 17.57
C ASP A 155 -5.29 -13.78 16.07
N TRP A 156 -5.72 -12.86 15.20
CA TRP A 156 -5.78 -13.01 13.75
C TRP A 156 -6.75 -14.10 13.26
N SER A 157 -7.70 -14.55 14.09
CA SER A 157 -8.83 -15.34 13.60
C SER A 157 -9.80 -14.47 12.80
N LYS A 158 -10.49 -15.09 11.82
CA LYS A 158 -11.34 -14.36 10.87
C LYS A 158 -12.60 -13.84 11.55
N ILE A 159 -12.94 -12.58 11.27
CA ILE A 159 -14.26 -12.04 11.58
C ILE A 159 -15.19 -12.35 10.40
N GLU A 160 -16.34 -12.95 10.68
CA GLU A 160 -17.37 -13.23 9.68
C GLU A 160 -18.51 -12.20 9.75
N PRO A 161 -19.09 -11.76 8.61
CA PRO A 161 -18.73 -12.16 7.24
C PRO A 161 -17.38 -11.55 6.78
N VAL A 162 -16.55 -12.35 6.11
CA VAL A 162 -15.27 -11.87 5.56
C VAL A 162 -15.49 -10.79 4.49
N SER A 163 -14.92 -9.62 4.74
CA SER A 163 -14.76 -8.53 3.76
C SER A 163 -13.51 -8.75 2.90
N VAL A 164 -13.62 -8.41 1.62
CA VAL A 164 -12.57 -8.51 0.60
C VAL A 164 -12.48 -7.17 -0.14
N GLU A 165 -11.29 -6.57 -0.20
CA GLU A 165 -11.01 -5.46 -1.12
C GLU A 165 -10.14 -5.98 -2.29
N PRO A 166 -10.66 -6.04 -3.53
CA PRO A 166 -9.90 -6.56 -4.66
C PRO A 166 -8.71 -5.66 -5.06
N GLY A 167 -8.73 -4.38 -4.67
CA GLY A 167 -7.57 -3.49 -4.78
C GLY A 167 -6.38 -4.02 -3.98
N HIS A 168 -6.58 -4.41 -2.72
CA HIS A 168 -5.52 -4.99 -1.90
C HIS A 168 -5.05 -6.35 -2.44
N HIS A 169 -5.94 -7.13 -3.06
CA HIS A 169 -5.49 -8.36 -3.75
C HIS A 169 -4.47 -8.03 -4.84
N ALA A 170 -4.75 -7.03 -5.67
CA ALA A 170 -3.84 -6.59 -6.71
C ALA A 170 -2.54 -6.00 -6.13
N GLU A 171 -2.62 -5.23 -5.06
CA GLU A 171 -1.44 -4.66 -4.38
C GLU A 171 -0.54 -5.76 -3.80
N TRP A 172 -1.11 -6.76 -3.12
CA TRP A 172 -0.36 -7.94 -2.66
C TRP A 172 0.31 -8.70 -3.81
N VAL A 173 -0.29 -8.77 -5.01
CA VAL A 173 0.36 -9.40 -6.18
C VAL A 173 1.67 -8.68 -6.51
N TRP A 174 1.67 -7.35 -6.52
CA TRP A 174 2.87 -6.56 -6.78
C TRP A 174 3.88 -6.65 -5.62
N LEU A 175 3.43 -6.54 -4.37
CA LEU A 175 4.31 -6.66 -3.20
C LEU A 175 4.97 -8.03 -3.08
N LEU A 176 4.25 -9.10 -3.37
CA LEU A 176 4.80 -10.46 -3.39
C LEU A 176 5.88 -10.65 -4.46
N LYS A 177 5.81 -9.91 -5.57
CA LYS A 177 6.88 -9.89 -6.59
C LYS A 177 8.11 -9.15 -6.06
N GLY A 178 7.91 -8.01 -5.39
CA GLY A 178 8.98 -7.29 -4.69
C GLY A 178 9.67 -8.16 -3.64
N PHE A 179 8.89 -8.90 -2.85
CA PHE A 179 9.42 -9.83 -1.85
C PHE A 179 10.20 -11.00 -2.46
N GLU A 180 9.68 -11.62 -3.52
CA GLU A 180 10.39 -12.65 -4.28
C GLU A 180 11.72 -12.12 -4.82
N ARG A 181 11.76 -10.87 -5.33
CA ARG A 181 12.99 -10.24 -5.81
C ARG A 181 14.03 -10.09 -4.70
N ILE A 182 13.64 -9.61 -3.52
CA ILE A 182 14.61 -9.35 -2.46
C ILE A 182 15.03 -10.64 -1.74
N THR A 183 14.20 -11.69 -1.69
CA THR A 183 14.48 -12.92 -0.90
C THR A 183 14.79 -14.18 -1.73
N GLY A 184 14.37 -14.22 -2.99
CA GLY A 184 14.31 -15.45 -3.78
C GLY A 184 13.20 -16.43 -3.37
N CYS A 185 12.34 -16.08 -2.40
CA CYS A 185 11.22 -16.93 -2.00
C CYS A 185 10.15 -16.95 -3.11
N PRO A 186 9.77 -18.13 -3.64
CA PRO A 186 8.82 -18.20 -4.74
C PRO A 186 7.41 -17.81 -4.30
N THR A 187 6.85 -16.75 -4.90
CA THR A 187 5.50 -16.23 -4.61
C THR A 187 4.54 -16.35 -5.80
N GLY A 188 5.02 -16.78 -6.97
CA GLY A 188 4.23 -16.85 -8.21
C GLY A 188 2.86 -17.53 -8.09
N ARG A 189 2.74 -18.60 -7.29
CA ARG A 189 1.45 -19.23 -7.01
C ARG A 189 0.44 -18.25 -6.38
N TYR A 190 0.82 -17.61 -5.28
CA TYR A 190 -0.04 -16.68 -4.56
C TYR A 190 -0.39 -15.46 -5.41
N ARG A 191 0.58 -14.95 -6.19
CA ARG A 191 0.36 -13.88 -7.17
C ARG A 191 -0.71 -14.25 -8.19
N GLY A 192 -0.64 -15.45 -8.77
CA GLY A 192 -1.67 -15.93 -9.71
C GLY A 192 -3.04 -16.12 -9.06
N GLU A 193 -3.09 -16.71 -7.86
CA GLU A 193 -4.33 -16.96 -7.12
C GLU A 193 -5.04 -15.64 -6.72
N LEU A 194 -4.30 -14.67 -6.16
CA LEU A 194 -4.84 -13.36 -5.78
C LEU A 194 -5.27 -12.53 -7.00
N LEU A 195 -4.49 -12.55 -8.09
CA LEU A 195 -4.87 -11.84 -9.31
C LEU A 195 -6.17 -12.40 -9.88
N ASN A 196 -6.27 -13.72 -10.04
CA ASN A 196 -7.52 -14.37 -10.47
C ASN A 196 -8.70 -14.03 -9.57
N SER A 197 -8.44 -13.89 -8.26
CA SER A 197 -9.44 -13.46 -7.29
C SER A 197 -9.90 -12.02 -7.52
N ALA A 198 -8.97 -11.06 -7.63
CA ALA A 198 -9.28 -9.66 -7.88
C ALA A 198 -10.16 -9.48 -9.13
N LEU A 199 -9.87 -10.21 -10.21
CA LEU A 199 -10.60 -10.12 -11.48
C LEU A 199 -12.08 -10.54 -11.40
N ARG A 200 -12.50 -11.27 -10.35
CA ARG A 200 -13.90 -11.64 -10.10
C ARG A 200 -14.75 -10.44 -9.68
N TYR A 201 -14.13 -9.39 -9.15
CA TYR A 201 -14.79 -8.19 -8.63
C TYR A 201 -14.66 -7.02 -9.60
N ARG A 202 -14.74 -7.29 -10.90
CA ARG A 202 -14.77 -6.25 -11.93
C ARG A 202 -16.20 -5.85 -12.27
N ASP A 203 -16.41 -4.56 -12.48
CA ASP A 203 -17.64 -4.04 -13.10
C ASP A 203 -17.64 -4.28 -14.62
N ASP A 204 -18.72 -3.87 -15.29
CA ASP A 204 -18.87 -3.98 -16.75
C ASP A 204 -17.84 -3.15 -17.53
N ALA A 205 -17.24 -2.14 -16.90
CA ALA A 205 -16.14 -1.35 -17.48
C ALA A 205 -14.76 -1.99 -17.26
N GLY A 206 -14.70 -3.15 -16.58
CA GLY A 206 -13.47 -3.84 -16.25
C GLY A 206 -12.67 -3.20 -15.11
N CYS A 207 -13.27 -2.28 -14.34
CA CYS A 207 -12.68 -1.65 -13.16
C CYS A 207 -12.96 -2.48 -11.91
N LEU A 208 -12.02 -2.50 -10.97
CA LEU A 208 -12.23 -3.13 -9.67
C LEU A 208 -13.21 -2.31 -8.84
N ILE A 209 -14.17 -2.99 -8.21
CA ILE A 209 -15.06 -2.39 -7.20
C ILE A 209 -14.36 -2.33 -5.83
N ASP A 210 -14.91 -1.55 -4.91
CA ASP A 210 -14.26 -1.30 -3.62
C ASP A 210 -14.37 -2.48 -2.64
N GLU A 211 -15.49 -3.21 -2.60
CA GLU A 211 -15.71 -4.24 -1.56
C GLU A 211 -16.56 -5.43 -2.05
N GLY A 212 -16.10 -6.64 -1.77
CA GLY A 212 -16.82 -7.89 -2.00
C GLY A 212 -16.79 -8.82 -0.79
N ASP A 213 -17.34 -10.02 -0.95
CA ASP A 213 -17.22 -11.10 0.02
C ASP A 213 -16.31 -12.23 -0.45
N ALA A 214 -15.97 -13.14 0.46
CA ALA A 214 -15.09 -14.27 0.19
C ALA A 214 -15.63 -15.30 -0.82
N ASN A 215 -16.89 -15.19 -1.26
CA ASN A 215 -17.49 -16.06 -2.29
C ASN A 215 -17.47 -15.41 -3.69
N GLY A 216 -16.95 -14.19 -3.82
CA GLY A 216 -16.92 -13.47 -5.08
C GLY A 216 -18.14 -12.57 -5.33
N ASN A 217 -19.02 -12.37 -4.35
CA ASN A 217 -20.15 -11.45 -4.53
C ASN A 217 -19.70 -10.01 -4.25
N ILE A 218 -20.15 -9.07 -5.09
CA ILE A 218 -19.92 -7.64 -4.89
C ILE A 218 -20.82 -7.14 -3.75
N ARG A 219 -20.25 -6.37 -2.82
CA ARG A 219 -20.94 -5.76 -1.67
C ARG A 219 -21.03 -4.25 -1.79
N ARG A 220 -20.02 -3.61 -2.36
CA ARG A 220 -19.96 -2.17 -2.61
C ARG A 220 -19.57 -1.92 -4.06
N TYR A 221 -20.51 -1.37 -4.82
CA TYR A 221 -20.34 -1.09 -6.26
C TYR A 221 -19.62 0.23 -6.56
N SER A 222 -19.22 1.00 -5.53
CA SER A 222 -18.33 2.14 -5.75
C SER A 222 -16.94 1.65 -6.18
N ARG A 223 -16.20 2.56 -6.81
CA ARG A 223 -14.86 2.28 -7.32
C ARG A 223 -13.94 3.47 -7.13
N ARG A 224 -12.90 3.29 -6.33
CA ARG A 224 -11.84 4.27 -6.15
C ARG A 224 -10.78 4.21 -7.26
N CYS A 225 -9.94 5.24 -7.31
CA CYS A 225 -8.82 5.35 -8.26
C CYS A 225 -7.69 4.37 -7.93
N TRP A 226 -7.27 4.29 -6.67
CA TRP A 226 -6.13 3.48 -6.25
C TRP A 226 -6.21 1.99 -6.63
N PRO A 227 -7.35 1.26 -6.54
CA PRO A 227 -7.41 -0.15 -6.96
C PRO A 227 -7.12 -0.31 -8.45
N GLN A 228 -7.41 0.71 -9.26
CA GLN A 228 -7.17 0.68 -10.71
C GLN A 228 -5.68 0.87 -11.04
N ALA A 229 -4.96 1.64 -10.21
CA ALA A 229 -3.51 1.72 -10.29
C ALA A 229 -2.87 0.40 -9.81
N GLU A 230 -3.39 -0.19 -8.74
CA GLU A 230 -2.89 -1.46 -8.21
C GLU A 230 -3.12 -2.65 -9.15
N ILE A 231 -4.26 -2.74 -9.84
CA ILE A 231 -4.46 -3.79 -10.86
C ILE A 231 -3.54 -3.63 -12.06
N ALA A 232 -3.16 -2.39 -12.42
CA ALA A 232 -2.13 -2.17 -13.44
C ALA A 232 -0.76 -2.68 -12.94
N LYS A 233 -0.35 -2.31 -11.72
CA LYS A 233 0.89 -2.81 -11.07
C LYS A 233 0.92 -4.33 -10.97
N ALA A 234 -0.20 -4.97 -10.62
CA ALA A 234 -0.30 -6.42 -10.54
C ALA A 234 -0.02 -7.10 -11.89
N TRP A 235 -0.59 -6.58 -12.98
CA TRP A 235 -0.31 -7.09 -14.32
C TRP A 235 1.13 -6.79 -14.78
N ILE A 236 1.68 -5.62 -14.42
CA ILE A 236 3.08 -5.28 -14.68
C ILE A 236 4.02 -6.28 -13.98
N ALA A 237 3.76 -6.62 -12.71
CA ALA A 237 4.52 -7.62 -11.97
C ALA A 237 4.45 -9.03 -12.59
N GLN A 238 3.33 -9.38 -13.22
CA GLN A 238 3.21 -10.63 -13.98
C GLN A 238 3.93 -10.58 -15.32
N ALA A 239 3.90 -9.43 -16.01
CA ALA A 239 4.64 -9.20 -17.24
C ALA A 239 6.15 -9.31 -17.02
N GLU A 240 6.66 -8.71 -15.94
CA GLU A 240 8.06 -8.81 -15.53
C GLU A 240 8.48 -10.26 -15.23
N SER A 241 7.54 -11.07 -14.72
CA SER A 241 7.76 -12.51 -14.50
C SER A 241 7.60 -13.37 -15.76
N GLY A 242 7.31 -12.79 -16.93
CA GLY A 242 7.19 -13.50 -18.20
C GLY A 242 5.86 -14.25 -18.39
N GLU A 243 4.82 -13.90 -17.63
CA GLU A 243 3.49 -14.50 -17.80
C GLU A 243 2.87 -14.11 -19.14
N ALA A 244 2.37 -15.11 -19.88
CA ALA A 244 1.86 -14.90 -21.23
C ALA A 244 0.64 -13.95 -21.24
N GLY A 245 0.69 -12.92 -22.08
CA GLY A 245 -0.37 -11.92 -22.22
C GLY A 245 -0.43 -10.86 -21.12
N ALA A 246 0.37 -10.98 -20.06
CA ALA A 246 0.32 -10.05 -18.93
C ALA A 246 0.71 -8.61 -19.32
N ALA A 247 1.63 -8.43 -20.28
CA ALA A 247 1.99 -7.10 -20.78
C ALA A 247 0.82 -6.40 -21.49
N ASP A 248 0.00 -7.14 -22.24
CA ASP A 248 -1.17 -6.58 -22.92
C ASP A 248 -2.27 -6.22 -21.90
N GLU A 249 -2.48 -7.06 -20.89
CA GLU A 249 -3.40 -6.78 -19.78
C GLU A 249 -2.95 -5.57 -18.95
N ALA A 250 -1.64 -5.43 -18.71
CA ALA A 250 -1.07 -4.26 -18.04
C ALA A 250 -1.35 -2.98 -18.82
N ARG A 251 -1.10 -2.97 -20.13
CA ARG A 251 -1.42 -1.81 -20.99
C ARG A 251 -2.92 -1.53 -21.01
N ALA A 252 -3.76 -2.55 -21.07
CA ALA A 252 -5.21 -2.37 -21.01
C ALA A 252 -5.66 -1.79 -19.66
N ALA A 253 -5.05 -2.19 -18.55
CA ALA A 253 -5.31 -1.62 -17.23
C ALA A 253 -4.90 -0.15 -17.13
N LEU A 254 -3.73 0.22 -17.64
CA LEU A 254 -3.26 1.61 -17.69
C LEU A 254 -4.18 2.48 -18.54
N VAL A 255 -4.62 2.01 -19.72
CA VAL A 255 -5.60 2.71 -20.56
C VAL A 255 -6.93 2.90 -19.83
N ARG A 256 -7.40 1.92 -19.05
CA ARG A 256 -8.62 2.07 -18.24
C ARG A 256 -8.42 3.12 -17.13
N LEU A 257 -7.29 3.10 -16.43
CA LEU A 257 -6.95 4.09 -15.40
C LEU A 257 -6.96 5.50 -16.01
N GLU A 258 -6.26 5.70 -17.13
CA GLU A 258 -6.21 6.98 -17.83
C GLU A 258 -7.60 7.45 -18.25
N ARG A 259 -8.36 6.58 -18.91
CA ARG A 259 -9.68 6.91 -19.46
C ARG A 259 -10.68 7.32 -18.39
N HIS A 260 -10.73 6.60 -17.27
CA HIS A 260 -11.77 6.78 -16.26
C HIS A 260 -11.37 7.73 -15.14
N TYR A 261 -10.08 7.80 -14.79
CA TYR A 261 -9.64 8.50 -13.59
C TYR A 261 -8.71 9.68 -13.89
N LEU A 262 -7.83 9.59 -14.88
CA LEU A 262 -6.83 10.65 -15.14
C LEU A 262 -7.28 11.64 -16.23
N SER A 263 -8.33 11.32 -16.99
CA SER A 263 -8.95 12.22 -17.98
C SER A 263 -9.83 13.28 -17.30
N HIS A 264 -9.20 14.19 -16.58
CA HIS A 264 -9.87 15.19 -15.74
C HIS A 264 -9.86 16.61 -16.38
N PRO A 265 -10.91 17.44 -16.21
CA PRO A 265 -10.95 18.81 -16.75
C PRO A 265 -9.87 19.76 -16.22
N VAL A 266 -9.41 19.52 -14.99
CA VAL A 266 -8.25 20.21 -14.40
C VAL A 266 -6.99 19.47 -14.81
N ALA A 267 -6.06 20.17 -15.48
CA ALA A 267 -4.78 19.60 -15.90
C ALA A 267 -4.00 19.03 -14.71
N GLY A 268 -3.52 17.79 -14.85
CA GLY A 268 -2.85 17.06 -13.77
C GLY A 268 -3.78 16.56 -12.66
N GLY A 269 -5.09 16.78 -12.77
CA GLY A 269 -6.08 16.27 -11.84
C GLY A 269 -6.52 14.85 -12.13
N TRP A 270 -7.22 14.24 -11.17
CA TRP A 270 -7.85 12.93 -11.31
C TRP A 270 -9.20 12.90 -10.59
N TYR A 271 -10.06 12.00 -11.00
CA TYR A 271 -11.24 11.58 -10.22
C TYR A 271 -10.78 10.58 -9.16
N ASP A 272 -11.20 10.74 -7.91
CA ASP A 272 -10.81 9.79 -6.85
C ASP A 272 -11.77 8.62 -6.71
N ALA A 273 -13.08 8.86 -6.85
CA ALA A 273 -14.08 7.84 -6.62
C ALA A 273 -15.35 8.06 -7.46
N PHE A 274 -15.94 6.95 -7.87
CA PHE A 274 -17.25 6.91 -8.51
C PHE A 274 -18.22 6.04 -7.70
N ASP A 275 -19.51 6.38 -7.72
CA ASP A 275 -20.58 5.49 -7.27
C ASP A 275 -20.86 4.36 -8.29
N GLY A 276 -21.77 3.45 -7.94
CA GLY A 276 -22.15 2.31 -8.79
C GLY A 276 -22.85 2.71 -10.09
N GLU A 277 -23.31 3.97 -10.21
CA GLU A 277 -23.88 4.53 -11.44
C GLU A 277 -22.84 5.31 -12.27
N GLY A 278 -21.57 5.30 -11.85
CA GLY A 278 -20.47 5.95 -12.55
C GLY A 278 -20.39 7.46 -12.37
N ARG A 279 -21.06 8.02 -11.36
CA ARG A 279 -20.98 9.45 -11.03
C ARG A 279 -19.84 9.71 -10.04
N SER A 280 -19.06 10.76 -10.25
CA SER A 280 -18.02 11.16 -9.31
C SER A 280 -18.65 11.53 -7.96
N THR A 281 -18.14 10.94 -6.88
CA THR A 281 -18.64 11.18 -5.52
C THR A 281 -17.82 12.20 -4.74
N VAL A 282 -16.66 12.60 -5.28
CA VAL A 282 -15.72 13.52 -4.65
C VAL A 282 -15.62 14.80 -5.47
N ALA A 283 -15.70 15.95 -4.80
CA ALA A 283 -15.56 17.28 -5.41
C ALA A 283 -14.13 17.83 -5.36
N THR A 284 -13.24 17.15 -4.63
CA THR A 284 -11.82 17.47 -4.47
C THR A 284 -10.93 16.44 -5.18
N ILE A 285 -9.63 16.74 -5.26
CA ILE A 285 -8.61 15.84 -5.82
C ILE A 285 -7.70 15.44 -4.64
N PRO A 286 -8.09 14.45 -3.82
CA PRO A 286 -7.35 14.06 -2.63
C PRO A 286 -6.02 13.39 -3.01
N ALA A 287 -4.93 13.79 -2.34
CA ALA A 287 -3.58 13.27 -2.58
C ALA A 287 -3.42 11.77 -2.25
N SER A 288 -4.38 11.15 -1.55
CA SER A 288 -4.33 9.75 -1.13
C SER A 288 -4.21 8.75 -2.30
N SER A 289 -4.70 9.08 -3.49
CA SER A 289 -4.53 8.24 -4.68
C SER A 289 -3.28 8.58 -5.51
N PHE A 290 -2.62 9.72 -5.22
CA PHE A 290 -1.52 10.21 -6.04
C PHE A 290 -0.30 9.29 -6.03
N TYR A 291 0.07 8.79 -4.85
CA TYR A 291 1.16 7.81 -4.69
C TYR A 291 0.94 6.58 -5.57
N HIS A 292 -0.25 5.99 -5.53
CA HIS A 292 -0.57 4.79 -6.32
C HIS A 292 -0.46 5.04 -7.83
N VAL A 293 -0.97 6.18 -8.31
CA VAL A 293 -0.87 6.56 -9.73
C VAL A 293 0.57 6.75 -10.17
N LEU A 294 1.37 7.47 -9.37
CA LEU A 294 2.79 7.71 -9.67
C LEU A 294 3.59 6.40 -9.68
N CYS A 295 3.30 5.52 -8.72
CA CYS A 295 3.93 4.20 -8.60
C CYS A 295 3.58 3.34 -9.82
N ALA A 296 2.30 3.23 -10.20
CA ALA A 296 1.87 2.49 -11.38
C ALA A 296 2.51 3.00 -12.68
N ALA A 297 2.62 4.32 -12.84
CA ALA A 297 3.30 4.89 -14.00
C ALA A 297 4.80 4.59 -14.01
N SER A 298 5.47 4.64 -12.84
CA SER A 298 6.91 4.38 -12.72
C SER A 298 7.24 2.92 -13.02
N GLU A 299 6.42 2.01 -12.51
CA GLU A 299 6.49 0.58 -12.80
C GLU A 299 6.25 0.30 -14.30
N ALA A 300 5.30 1.01 -14.93
CA ALA A 300 5.04 0.87 -16.36
C ALA A 300 6.24 1.30 -17.20
N GLU A 301 6.86 2.44 -16.90
CA GLU A 301 8.08 2.90 -17.59
C GLU A 301 9.22 1.86 -17.45
N ALA A 302 9.39 1.31 -16.25
CA ALA A 302 10.47 0.37 -15.96
C ALA A 302 10.33 -0.97 -16.70
N VAL A 303 9.11 -1.51 -16.81
CA VAL A 303 8.87 -2.87 -17.32
C VAL A 303 8.35 -2.90 -18.74
N LEU A 304 7.49 -1.94 -19.13
CA LEU A 304 6.79 -1.96 -20.41
C LEU A 304 7.43 -1.04 -21.47
N GLY A 305 8.27 -0.09 -21.04
CA GLY A 305 8.80 1.00 -21.88
C GLY A 305 7.71 1.90 -22.44
#